data_AF-A0AAW4VHV3-F1
#
_entry.id   AF-A0AAW4VHV3-F1
#
_cell.length_a   1.000
_cell.length_b   1.000
_cell.length_c   1.000
_cell.angle_alpha   90.00
_cell.angle_beta   90.00
_cell.angle_gamma   90.00
#
_symmetry.space_group_name_H-M   'P 1'
#
loop_
_entity.id
_entity.type
_entity.pdbx_description
1 polymer ?
#
loop_
_entity_poly.entity_id
_entity_poly.type
_entity_poly.pdbx_seq_one_letter_code
_entity_poly.pdbx_strand_id
1 'polypeptide(L)'
;MGKFVKNDGTIIPIGTVLFDGTTQSDFTLTDDISNYDYLEIFYRSHNWVNPKSTRMSLKAGARVHLSDVRADENNITIYEMTLVFSGKNVTLSGCTKVAGGAYITAVEGTIYQVIGY
;
A
#
# COMPACT_ATOMS: atom_id res chain seq x y z
N MET A 1 -14.52 4.46 19.25
CA MET A 1 -13.13 3.96 19.23
C MET A 1 -12.53 4.01 20.62
N GLY A 2 -11.89 2.93 21.07
CA GLY A 2 -11.00 2.99 22.23
C GLY A 2 -9.74 3.80 21.91
N LYS A 3 -9.06 4.31 22.94
CA LYS A 3 -7.76 4.97 22.80
C LYS A 3 -6.79 4.26 23.74
N PHE A 4 -5.67 3.76 23.22
CA PHE A 4 -4.56 3.41 24.09
C PHE A 4 -3.85 4.70 24.46
N VAL A 5 -3.61 4.91 25.75
CA VAL A 5 -2.90 6.09 26.25
C VAL A 5 -1.65 5.58 26.95
N LYS A 6 -0.48 6.08 26.55
CA LYS A 6 0.77 5.80 27.25
C LYS A 6 0.72 6.39 28.65
N ASN A 7 1.61 5.93 29.54
CA ASN A 7 1.75 6.50 30.89
C ASN A 7 2.12 8.00 30.90
N ASP A 8 2.66 8.52 29.79
CA ASP A 8 2.99 9.94 29.61
C ASP A 8 1.82 10.80 29.06
N GLY A 9 0.64 10.21 28.88
CA GLY A 9 -0.54 10.90 28.35
C GLY A 9 -0.63 10.94 26.82
N THR A 10 0.37 10.41 26.10
CA THR A 10 0.32 10.33 24.64
C THR A 10 -0.79 9.39 24.18
N ILE A 11 -1.71 9.91 23.39
CA ILE A 11 -2.77 9.12 22.75
C ILE A 11 -2.15 8.33 21.60
N ILE A 12 -2.31 7.02 21.62
CA ILE A 12 -1.99 6.14 20.51
C ILE A 12 -3.26 6.02 19.66
N PRO A 13 -3.29 6.57 18.43
CA PRO A 13 -4.43 6.43 17.54
C PRO A 13 -4.59 4.94 17.18
N ILE A 14 -5.76 4.38 17.51
CA ILE A 14 -6.16 3.05 17.05
C ILE A 14 -6.69 3.24 15.64
N GLY A 15 -5.92 2.83 14.64
CA GLY A 15 -6.33 2.93 13.25
C GLY A 15 -7.60 2.10 12.97
N THR A 16 -8.36 2.53 11.98
CA THR A 16 -9.54 1.80 11.50
C THR A 16 -9.14 0.92 10.34
N VAL A 17 -9.42 -0.38 10.42
CA VAL A 17 -9.19 -1.30 9.30
C VAL A 17 -10.21 -0.99 8.21
N LEU A 18 -9.73 -0.48 7.08
CA LEU A 18 -10.51 -0.09 5.91
C LEU A 18 -10.61 -1.20 4.87
N PHE A 19 -9.63 -2.09 4.84
CA PHE A 19 -9.63 -3.29 4.02
C PHE A 19 -8.84 -4.37 4.77
N ASP A 20 -9.35 -5.59 4.79
CA ASP A 20 -8.70 -6.77 5.37
C ASP A 20 -8.98 -7.96 4.44
N GLY A 21 -7.98 -8.36 3.65
CA GLY A 21 -8.19 -9.33 2.58
C GLY A 21 -6.90 -9.63 1.82
N THR A 22 -7.02 -10.13 0.59
CA THR A 22 -5.87 -10.38 -0.28
C THR A 22 -6.29 -10.09 -1.71
N THR A 23 -5.68 -9.09 -2.34
CA THR A 23 -6.03 -8.68 -3.71
C THR A 23 -4.80 -8.28 -4.53
N GLN A 24 -4.90 -8.49 -5.84
CA GLN A 24 -3.98 -7.98 -6.86
C GLN A 24 -4.71 -7.10 -7.90
N SER A 25 -5.96 -6.74 -7.60
CA SER A 25 -6.86 -5.96 -8.45
C SER A 25 -7.48 -4.80 -7.66
N ASP A 26 -8.19 -3.93 -8.37
CA ASP A 26 -9.05 -2.89 -7.79
C ASP A 26 -9.92 -3.44 -6.66
N PHE A 27 -10.13 -2.62 -5.63
CA PHE A 27 -10.88 -3.00 -4.45
C PHE A 27 -11.57 -1.80 -3.81
N THR A 28 -12.42 -2.07 -2.83
CA THR A 28 -13.22 -1.05 -2.14
C THR A 28 -12.93 -1.10 -0.64
N LEU A 29 -12.74 0.07 -0.05
CA LEU A 29 -12.60 0.27 1.39
C LEU A 29 -13.98 0.27 2.08
N THR A 30 -14.02 -0.09 3.35
CA THR A 30 -15.23 -0.05 4.17
C THR A 30 -15.71 1.38 4.42
N ASP A 31 -14.78 2.35 4.47
CA ASP A 31 -15.08 3.77 4.66
C ASP A 31 -14.29 4.70 3.73
N ASP A 32 -14.71 5.96 3.64
CA ASP A 32 -14.11 6.99 2.80
C ASP A 32 -12.76 7.46 3.35
N ILE A 33 -11.75 7.58 2.49
CA ILE A 33 -10.43 8.07 2.89
C ILE A 33 -10.45 9.50 3.43
N SER A 34 -11.47 10.32 3.11
CA SER A 34 -11.59 11.69 3.61
C SER A 34 -11.75 11.79 5.12
N ASN A 35 -12.09 10.68 5.79
CA ASN A 35 -12.25 10.60 7.24
C ASN A 35 -10.92 10.42 7.97
N TYR A 36 -9.80 10.34 7.26
CA TYR A 36 -8.48 10.00 7.79
C TYR A 36 -7.41 11.01 7.34
N ASP A 37 -6.37 11.18 8.14
CA ASP A 37 -5.19 11.98 7.80
C ASP A 37 -4.09 11.12 7.16
N TYR A 38 -4.04 9.84 7.52
CA TYR A 38 -3.03 8.89 7.04
C TYR A 38 -3.65 7.54 6.68
N LEU A 39 -3.04 6.88 5.70
CA LEU A 39 -3.29 5.47 5.40
C LEU A 39 -2.00 4.67 5.66
N GLU A 40 -2.14 3.48 6.22
CA GLU A 40 -1.09 2.47 6.24
C GLU A 40 -1.52 1.28 5.39
N ILE A 41 -0.70 0.96 4.37
CA ILE A 41 -0.97 -0.09 3.39
C ILE A 41 -0.02 -1.24 3.68
N PHE A 42 -0.56 -2.44 3.91
CA PHE A 42 0.20 -3.68 4.08
C PHE A 42 0.20 -4.45 2.77
N TYR A 43 1.39 -4.78 2.28
CA TYR A 43 1.57 -5.33 0.94
C TYR A 43 2.87 -6.10 0.78
N ARG A 44 3.00 -6.77 -0.37
CA ARG A 44 4.29 -7.16 -0.95
C ARG A 44 4.31 -6.81 -2.44
N SER A 45 5.41 -6.32 -2.98
CA SER A 45 5.49 -5.95 -4.41
C SER A 45 5.65 -7.16 -5.34
N HIS A 46 6.07 -8.31 -4.80
CA HIS A 46 6.16 -9.59 -5.49
C HIS A 46 6.15 -10.73 -4.46
N ASN A 47 5.82 -11.95 -4.90
CA ASN A 47 5.77 -13.16 -4.05
C ASN A 47 7.08 -13.55 -3.34
N TRP A 48 8.23 -13.03 -3.78
CA TRP A 48 9.54 -13.33 -3.14
C TRP A 48 9.86 -12.33 -2.01
N VAL A 49 9.15 -11.21 -1.94
CA VAL A 49 9.34 -10.18 -0.91
C VAL A 49 8.49 -10.53 0.30
N ASN A 50 9.07 -10.39 1.50
CA ASN A 50 8.30 -10.46 2.73
C ASN A 50 7.26 -9.32 2.78
N PRO A 51 6.06 -9.57 3.32
CA PRO A 51 5.09 -8.50 3.55
C PRO A 51 5.66 -7.37 4.40
N LYS A 52 5.31 -6.13 4.04
CA LYS A 52 5.71 -4.89 4.74
C LYS A 52 4.57 -3.89 4.71
N SER A 53 4.71 -2.79 5.43
CA SER A 53 3.76 -1.68 5.38
C SER A 53 4.39 -0.38 4.88
N THR A 54 3.56 0.50 4.33
CA THR A 54 3.93 1.89 4.01
C THR A 54 2.83 2.81 4.48
N ARG A 55 3.21 3.83 5.25
CA ARG A 55 2.32 4.89 5.69
C ARG A 55 2.41 6.08 4.75
N MET A 56 1.27 6.59 4.31
CA MET A 56 1.16 7.80 3.50
C MET A 56 0.28 8.84 4.20
N SER A 57 0.61 10.12 4.03
CA SER A 57 -0.28 11.21 4.43
C SER A 57 -1.22 11.55 3.28
N LEU A 58 -2.51 11.66 3.56
CA LEU A 58 -3.50 12.08 2.58
C LEU A 58 -3.38 13.57 2.22
N LYS A 59 -2.61 14.35 2.98
CA LYS A 59 -2.22 15.73 2.64
C LYS A 59 -1.27 15.80 1.45
N ALA A 60 -0.49 14.74 1.20
CA ALA A 60 0.42 14.66 0.05
C ALA A 60 -0.30 14.23 -1.24
N GLY A 61 -1.55 13.75 -1.11
CA GLY A 61 -2.38 13.28 -2.21
C GLY A 61 -2.98 11.90 -1.96
N ALA A 62 -3.95 11.52 -2.79
CA ALA A 62 -4.65 10.24 -2.73
C ALA A 62 -4.01 9.16 -3.62
N ARG A 63 -2.68 9.15 -3.73
CA ARG A 63 -1.92 8.20 -4.53
C ARG A 63 -0.66 7.77 -3.78
N VAL A 64 -0.34 6.47 -3.85
CA VAL A 64 0.94 5.94 -3.35
C VAL A 64 1.59 5.04 -4.39
N HIS A 65 2.90 5.21 -4.54
CA HIS A 65 3.76 4.34 -5.32
C HIS A 65 4.53 3.42 -4.37
N LEU A 66 4.44 2.12 -4.60
CA LEU A 66 5.05 1.08 -3.81
C LEU A 66 5.98 0.29 -4.71
N SER A 67 7.20 0.04 -4.28
CA SER A 67 8.13 -0.74 -5.10
C SER A 67 9.13 -1.55 -4.28
N ASP A 68 9.66 -2.58 -4.93
CA ASP A 68 10.85 -3.31 -4.51
C ASP A 68 11.77 -3.55 -5.70
N VAL A 69 13.07 -3.58 -5.41
CA VAL A 69 14.10 -3.86 -6.40
C VAL A 69 14.74 -5.19 -6.05
N ARG A 70 14.90 -6.03 -7.07
CA ARG A 70 15.71 -7.24 -7.00
C ARG A 70 16.91 -7.07 -7.92
N ALA A 71 18.10 -7.23 -7.37
CA ALA A 71 19.30 -7.43 -8.14
C ALA A 71 19.66 -8.92 -8.10
N ASP A 72 19.84 -9.53 -9.26
CA ASP A 72 20.53 -10.81 -9.42
C ASP A 72 21.84 -10.61 -10.20
N GLU A 73 22.56 -11.69 -10.49
CA GLU A 73 23.89 -11.62 -11.11
C GLU A 73 23.91 -10.83 -12.43
N ASN A 74 22.78 -10.76 -13.16
CA ASN A 74 22.73 -10.16 -14.49
C ASN A 74 21.63 -9.11 -14.66
N ASN A 75 20.64 -9.03 -13.77
CA ASN A 75 19.47 -8.18 -13.93
C ASN A 75 19.16 -7.36 -12.68
N ILE A 76 18.69 -6.13 -12.92
CA ILE A 76 17.98 -5.33 -11.93
C ILE A 76 16.53 -5.30 -12.35
N THR A 77 15.65 -5.86 -11.52
CA THR A 77 14.21 -5.90 -11.74
C THR A 77 13.50 -5.07 -10.69
N ILE A 78 12.66 -4.14 -11.13
CA ILE A 78 11.84 -3.27 -10.28
C ILE A 78 10.40 -3.74 -10.40
N TYR A 79 9.80 -4.08 -9.26
CA TYR A 79 8.38 -4.41 -9.16
C TYR A 79 7.66 -3.20 -8.56
N GLU A 80 6.73 -2.62 -9.29
CA GLU A 80 5.99 -1.43 -8.89
C GLU A 80 4.49 -1.74 -8.76
N MET A 81 3.87 -1.11 -7.77
CA MET A 81 2.43 -0.97 -7.63
C MET A 81 2.10 0.50 -7.38
N THR A 82 1.02 0.97 -7.99
CA THR A 82 0.44 2.27 -7.70
C THR A 82 -1.00 2.08 -7.27
N LEU A 83 -1.34 2.58 -6.08
CA LEU A 83 -2.70 2.68 -5.59
C LEU A 83 -3.16 4.12 -5.77
N VAL A 84 -4.34 4.30 -6.36
CA VAL A 84 -5.03 5.59 -6.46
C VAL A 84 -6.35 5.47 -5.72
N PHE A 85 -6.54 6.29 -4.70
CA PHE A 85 -7.71 6.30 -3.85
C PHE A 85 -8.69 7.39 -4.31
N SER A 86 -9.97 7.05 -4.39
CA SER A 86 -11.05 7.97 -4.71
C SER A 86 -12.29 7.63 -3.87
N GLY A 87 -12.46 8.37 -2.77
CA GLY A 87 -13.44 8.05 -1.75
C GLY A 87 -13.18 6.66 -1.16
N LYS A 88 -14.08 5.71 -1.41
CA LYS A 88 -13.91 4.30 -1.00
C LYS A 88 -13.19 3.43 -2.03
N ASN A 89 -13.09 3.88 -3.28
CA ASN A 89 -12.57 3.05 -4.36
C ASN A 89 -11.06 3.16 -4.45
N VAL A 90 -10.40 2.02 -4.70
CA VAL A 90 -8.96 1.95 -4.90
C VAL A 90 -8.69 1.30 -6.25
N THR A 91 -8.08 2.06 -7.14
CA THR A 91 -7.52 1.51 -8.39
C THR A 91 -6.11 1.04 -8.13
N LEU A 92 -5.82 -0.21 -8.45
CA LEU A 92 -4.52 -0.83 -8.31
C LEU A 92 -3.95 -1.09 -9.70
N SER A 93 -2.82 -0.47 -9.97
CA SER A 93 -2.01 -0.71 -11.17
C SER A 93 -0.62 -1.14 -10.76
N GLY A 94 0.10 -1.78 -11.67
CA GLY A 94 1.42 -2.28 -11.38
C GLY A 94 2.18 -2.61 -12.65
N CYS A 95 3.49 -2.77 -12.47
CA CYS A 95 4.36 -3.17 -13.54
C CYS A 95 5.67 -3.75 -13.04
N THR A 96 6.31 -4.49 -13.94
CA THR A 96 7.67 -5.00 -13.75
C THR A 96 8.57 -4.38 -14.80
N LYS A 97 9.68 -3.78 -14.33
CA LYS A 97 10.71 -3.17 -15.18
C LYS A 97 12.01 -3.93 -15.01
N VAL A 98 12.61 -4.37 -16.10
CA VAL A 98 13.99 -4.90 -16.10
C VAL A 98 14.91 -3.83 -16.65
N ALA A 99 16.02 -3.54 -15.97
CA ALA A 99 17.00 -2.57 -16.44
C ALA A 99 17.56 -2.97 -17.81
N GLY A 100 17.41 -2.11 -18.81
CA GLY A 100 17.77 -2.41 -20.20
C GLY A 100 16.83 -3.38 -20.93
N GLY A 101 15.73 -3.80 -20.30
CA GLY A 101 14.75 -4.75 -20.84
C GLY A 101 13.38 -4.14 -21.12
N ALA A 102 12.43 -5.02 -21.45
CA ALA A 102 11.05 -4.65 -21.73
C ALA A 102 10.25 -4.35 -20.44
N TYR A 103 9.20 -3.55 -20.60
CA TYR A 103 8.24 -3.23 -19.57
C TYR A 103 7.06 -4.21 -19.60
N ILE A 104 6.68 -4.76 -18.44
CA ILE A 104 5.50 -5.62 -18.31
C ILE A 104 4.46 -4.85 -17.48
N THR A 105 3.33 -4.50 -18.10
CA THR A 105 2.21 -3.80 -17.44
C THR A 105 1.30 -4.80 -16.73
N ALA A 106 1.76 -5.39 -15.63
CA ALA A 106 0.99 -6.31 -14.81
C ALA A 106 1.22 -6.05 -13.31
N VAL A 107 0.17 -6.22 -12.51
CA VAL A 107 0.29 -6.22 -11.05
C VAL A 107 0.81 -7.59 -10.62
N GLU A 108 2.03 -7.64 -10.09
CA GLU A 108 2.61 -8.87 -9.51
C GLU A 108 2.58 -8.86 -7.96
N GLY A 109 2.35 -7.68 -7.37
CA GLY A 109 2.26 -7.52 -5.93
C GLY A 109 0.88 -7.80 -5.38
N THR A 110 0.77 -7.84 -4.06
CA THR A 110 -0.45 -8.22 -3.34
C THR A 110 -0.69 -7.24 -2.19
N ILE A 111 -1.93 -6.75 -2.08
CA ILE A 111 -2.39 -5.91 -0.96
C ILE A 111 -3.13 -6.80 0.04
N TYR A 112 -2.79 -6.63 1.32
CA TYR A 112 -3.35 -7.41 2.43
C TYR A 112 -4.29 -6.60 3.30
N GLN A 113 -3.90 -5.37 3.63
CA GLN A 113 -4.66 -4.56 4.57
C GLN A 113 -4.46 -3.07 4.27
N VAL A 114 -5.49 -2.28 4.54
CA VAL A 114 -5.41 -0.82 4.58
C VAL A 114 -5.98 -0.35 5.91
N ILE A 115 -5.23 0.48 6.64
CA ILE A 115 -5.65 1.08 7.90
C ILE A 115 -5.68 2.60 7.76
N GLY A 116 -6.79 3.23 8.11
CA GLY A 116 -6.93 4.69 8.21
C GLY A 116 -6.66 5.20 9.62
N TYR A 117 -5.94 6.32 9.75
CA TYR A 117 -5.63 7.00 11.01
C TYR A 117 -6.07 8.46 11.02
#